data_AF-A0A974BRF1-F1
#
_entry.id   AF-A0A974BRF1-F1
#
_cell.length_a   1.000
_cell.length_b   1.000
_cell.length_c   1.000
_cell.angle_alpha   90.00
_cell.angle_beta   90.00
_cell.angle_gamma   90.00
#
_symmetry.space_group_name_H-M   'P 1'
#
loop_
_entity.id
_entity.type
_entity.pdbx_description
1 polymer ?
#
loop_
_entity_poly.entity_id
_entity_poly.type
_entity_poly.pdbx_seq_one_letter_code
_entity_poly.pdbx_strand_id
1 'polypeptide(L)'
;MGCFSFLKTMMFVFNGIIFLGGVAVLGIGIWVKVDGGSFLQILGSAAPQLMQVVNVGYLCIAVGGFLILIGFLGCCGAIKESRCMLMSCCGFYGYEDFTDSTYYLKKQQYPPVCCANFSPCWKNKIKPEVKGCLAAFEHFFSRNAKIVGGVALGICALELAAMIVSLVLFCHIGNSA
;
A
#
# COMPACT_ATOMS: atom_id res chain seq x y z
N MET A 1 -2.71 -11.21 -20.20
CA MET A 1 -1.77 -11.61 -19.11
C MET A 1 -0.92 -10.45 -18.58
N GLY A 2 -0.83 -9.29 -19.27
CA GLY A 2 0.03 -8.17 -18.83
C GLY A 2 -0.47 -7.39 -17.59
N CYS A 3 -1.77 -7.16 -17.45
CA CYS A 3 -2.31 -6.32 -16.37
C CYS A 3 -2.06 -6.88 -14.96
N PHE A 4 -2.27 -8.18 -14.74
CA PHE A 4 -2.03 -8.80 -13.43
C PHE A 4 -0.54 -8.85 -13.05
N SER A 5 0.34 -9.01 -14.04
CA SER A 5 1.80 -8.93 -13.83
C SER A 5 2.23 -7.49 -13.52
N PHE A 6 1.64 -6.50 -14.20
CA PHE A 6 1.92 -5.08 -13.95
C PHE A 6 1.52 -4.66 -12.52
N LEU A 7 0.35 -5.08 -12.04
CA LEU A 7 -0.09 -4.79 -10.68
C LEU A 7 0.83 -5.42 -9.62
N LYS A 8 1.28 -6.66 -9.84
CA LYS A 8 2.21 -7.34 -8.93
C LYS A 8 3.59 -6.67 -8.90
N THR A 9 4.10 -6.25 -10.07
CA THR A 9 5.35 -5.48 -10.18
C THR A 9 5.24 -4.12 -9.48
N MET A 10 4.14 -3.39 -9.70
CA MET A 10 3.90 -2.11 -9.02
C MET A 10 3.89 -2.28 -7.50
N MET A 11 3.20 -3.31 -6.98
CA MET A 11 3.15 -3.57 -5.53
C MET A 11 4.53 -3.87 -4.94
N PHE A 12 5.38 -4.61 -5.66
CA PHE A 12 6.75 -4.87 -5.23
C PHE A 12 7.60 -3.59 -5.22
N VAL A 13 7.49 -2.75 -6.26
CA VAL A 13 8.24 -1.49 -6.39
C VAL A 13 7.83 -0.51 -5.29
N PHE A 14 6.53 -0.26 -5.10
CA PHE A 14 6.05 0.66 -4.07
C PHE A 14 6.41 0.20 -2.65
N ASN A 15 6.22 -1.09 -2.31
CA ASN A 15 6.61 -1.61 -1.00
C ASN A 15 8.13 -1.58 -0.77
N GLY A 16 8.92 -1.78 -1.84
CA GLY A 16 10.38 -1.65 -1.79
C GLY A 16 10.83 -0.21 -1.52
N ILE A 17 10.19 0.78 -2.15
CA ILE A 17 10.46 2.20 -1.88
C ILE A 17 10.12 2.55 -0.43
N ILE A 18 8.97 2.08 0.08
CA ILE A 18 8.55 2.30 1.47
C ILE A 18 9.57 1.68 2.44
N PHE A 19 10.06 0.46 2.17
CA PHE A 19 11.06 -0.20 2.98
C PHE A 19 12.38 0.58 3.03
N LEU A 20 12.91 0.98 1.86
CA LEU A 20 14.14 1.76 1.77
C LEU A 20 14.01 3.13 2.44
N GLY A 21 12.86 3.79 2.26
CA GLY A 21 12.53 5.03 2.96
C GLY A 21 12.49 4.86 4.47
N GLY A 22 11.90 3.77 4.96
CA GLY A 22 11.88 3.42 6.39
C GLY A 22 13.28 3.21 6.98
N VAL A 23 14.18 2.52 6.26
CA VAL A 23 15.59 2.35 6.67
C VAL A 23 16.31 3.70 6.75
N ALA A 24 16.11 4.57 5.76
CA ALA A 24 16.72 5.90 5.76
C ALA A 24 16.22 6.75 6.94
N VAL A 25 14.90 6.81 7.17
CA VAL A 25 14.29 7.58 8.27
C VAL A 25 14.71 7.04 9.65
N LEU A 26 14.78 5.71 9.81
CA LEU A 26 15.27 5.10 11.04
C LEU A 26 16.76 5.40 11.28
N GLY A 27 17.58 5.35 10.22
CA GLY A 27 18.99 5.76 10.29
C GLY A 27 19.17 7.21 10.71
N ILE A 28 18.37 8.13 10.14
CA ILE A 28 18.35 9.55 10.53
C ILE A 28 17.91 9.70 11.98
N GLY A 29 16.86 8.99 12.42
CA GLY A 29 16.37 9.03 13.80
C GLY A 29 17.41 8.58 14.82
N ILE A 30 18.15 7.50 14.52
CA ILE A 30 19.25 7.02 15.35
C ILE A 30 20.42 8.02 15.34
N TRP A 31 20.79 8.55 14.17
CA TRP A 31 21.85 9.55 14.04
C TRP A 31 21.57 10.79 14.90
N VAL A 32 20.35 11.34 14.81
CA VAL A 32 19.92 12.49 15.62
C VAL A 32 19.95 12.17 17.12
N LYS A 33 19.68 10.92 17.52
CA LYS A 33 19.72 10.50 18.92
C LYS A 33 21.15 10.33 19.46
N VAL A 34 22.08 9.89 18.61
CA VAL A 34 23.47 9.56 18.95
C VAL A 34 24.38 10.80 18.87
N ASP A 35 24.19 11.65 17.85
CA ASP A 35 25.03 12.83 17.57
C ASP A 35 24.22 14.14 17.60
N GLY A 36 23.36 14.27 18.62
CA GLY A 36 22.38 15.36 18.73
C GLY A 36 22.97 16.77 18.84
N GLY A 37 24.29 16.92 19.00
CA GLY A 37 24.97 18.21 19.15
C GLY A 37 25.05 19.03 17.87
N SER A 38 25.37 18.41 16.72
CA SER A 38 25.53 19.12 15.44
C SER A 38 24.20 19.47 14.76
N PHE A 39 23.14 18.71 15.03
CA PHE A 39 21.79 18.99 14.53
C PHE A 39 21.12 20.15 15.28
N LEU A 40 21.43 20.31 16.58
CA LEU A 40 20.89 21.36 17.45
C LEU A 40 21.30 22.78 17.02
N GLN A 41 22.48 22.94 16.41
CA GLN A 41 22.97 24.25 15.92
C GLN A 41 22.35 24.69 14.58
N ILE A 42 21.99 23.75 13.70
CA ILE A 42 21.39 24.06 12.39
C ILE A 42 19.88 24.28 12.51
N LEU A 43 19.22 23.59 13.45
CA LEU A 43 17.78 23.69 13.67
C LEU A 43 17.40 24.71 14.78
N GLY A 44 18.35 25.08 15.66
CA GLY A 44 18.14 25.96 16.81
C GLY A 44 17.81 27.41 16.49
N SER A 45 18.00 27.86 15.24
CA SER A 45 17.64 29.20 14.79
C SER A 45 16.17 29.36 14.37
N ALA A 46 15.38 28.28 14.32
CA ALA A 46 14.02 28.31 13.77
C ALA A 46 12.87 27.96 14.74
N ALA A 47 13.09 27.61 16.01
CA ALA A 47 11.96 27.28 16.92
C ALA A 47 12.27 27.39 18.42
N PRO A 48 11.61 28.28 19.18
CA PRO A 48 11.65 28.26 20.64
C PRO A 48 10.63 27.25 21.18
N GLN A 49 10.96 25.96 21.27
CA GLN A 49 10.14 24.92 21.96
C GLN A 49 11.04 23.73 22.40
N LEU A 50 11.93 23.95 23.37
CA LEU A 50 13.06 23.06 23.72
C LEU A 50 12.69 21.69 24.34
N MET A 51 11.40 21.36 24.47
CA MET A 51 10.91 20.03 24.88
C MET A 51 10.63 19.08 23.69
N GLN A 52 10.73 19.56 22.45
CA GLN A 52 10.27 18.87 21.23
C GLN A 52 11.37 18.04 20.51
N VAL A 53 12.66 18.30 20.73
CA VAL A 53 13.78 17.68 19.97
C VAL A 53 14.04 16.22 20.36
N VAL A 54 13.94 15.89 21.66
CA VAL A 54 14.07 14.50 22.14
C VAL A 54 12.92 13.65 21.58
N ASN A 55 11.75 14.25 21.37
CA ASN A 55 10.57 13.61 20.81
C ASN A 55 10.68 13.36 19.30
N VAL A 56 11.33 14.26 18.53
CA VAL A 56 11.51 14.10 17.08
C VAL A 56 12.39 12.90 16.74
N GLY A 57 13.49 12.69 17.46
CA GLY A 57 14.35 11.51 17.26
C GLY A 57 13.60 10.19 17.51
N TYR A 58 12.87 10.11 18.63
CA TYR A 58 12.03 8.94 18.93
C TYR A 58 10.88 8.76 17.92
N LEU A 59 10.29 9.85 17.43
CA LEU A 59 9.25 9.82 16.39
C LEU A 59 9.81 9.27 15.08
N CYS A 60 10.98 9.72 14.63
CA CYS A 60 11.66 9.21 13.43
C CYS A 60 12.00 7.72 13.57
N ILE A 61 12.46 7.27 14.75
CA ILE A 61 12.72 5.85 15.01
C ILE A 61 11.42 5.04 14.97
N ALA A 62 10.35 5.52 15.61
CA ALA A 62 9.05 4.84 15.64
C ALA A 62 8.41 4.74 14.24
N VAL A 63 8.36 5.86 13.51
CA VAL A 63 7.83 5.92 12.14
C VAL A 63 8.70 5.08 11.20
N GLY A 64 10.02 5.24 11.24
CA GLY A 64 10.95 4.46 10.43
C GLY A 64 10.81 2.95 10.67
N GLY A 65 10.72 2.52 11.92
CA GLY A 65 10.50 1.11 12.28
C GLY A 65 9.15 0.58 11.76
N PHE A 66 8.08 1.37 11.87
CA PHE A 66 6.78 1.01 11.33
C PHE A 66 6.79 0.90 9.79
N LEU A 67 7.44 1.83 9.09
CA LEU A 67 7.60 1.80 7.62
C LEU A 67 8.41 0.58 7.15
N ILE A 68 9.46 0.20 7.87
CA ILE A 68 10.23 -1.02 7.60
C ILE A 68 9.35 -2.27 7.77
N LEU A 69 8.56 -2.34 8.85
CA LEU A 69 7.68 -3.48 9.10
C LEU A 69 6.61 -3.64 8.01
N ILE A 70 5.89 -2.57 7.66
CA ILE A 70 4.86 -2.62 6.61
C ILE A 70 5.48 -2.89 5.23
N GLY A 71 6.65 -2.30 4.93
CA GLY A 71 7.37 -2.52 3.67
C GLY A 71 7.85 -3.96 3.53
N PHE A 72 8.41 -4.54 4.60
CA PHE A 72 8.83 -5.94 4.63
C PHE A 72 7.64 -6.89 4.48
N LEU A 73 6.54 -6.66 5.21
CA LEU A 73 5.31 -7.44 5.06
C LEU A 73 4.71 -7.31 3.65
N GLY A 74 4.80 -6.13 3.04
CA GLY A 74 4.37 -5.88 1.66
C GLY A 74 5.23 -6.61 0.62
N CYS A 75 6.55 -6.62 0.79
CA CYS A 75 7.48 -7.38 -0.06
C CYS A 75 7.32 -8.89 0.14
N CYS A 76 7.23 -9.36 1.39
CA CYS A 76 6.97 -10.76 1.71
C CYS A 76 5.60 -11.23 1.23
N GLY A 77 4.56 -10.38 1.28
CA GLY A 77 3.23 -10.66 0.73
C GLY A 77 3.21 -10.71 -0.79
N ALA A 78 4.03 -9.91 -1.47
CA ALA A 78 4.19 -9.97 -2.92
C ALA A 78 4.93 -11.23 -3.39
N ILE A 79 5.94 -11.69 -2.63
CA ILE A 79 6.76 -12.88 -2.92
C ILE A 79 6.00 -14.15 -2.52
N LYS A 80 5.40 -14.17 -1.32
CA LYS A 80 4.61 -15.28 -0.81
C LYS A 80 3.21 -15.15 -1.39
N GLU A 81 3.04 -15.64 -2.61
CA GLU A 81 1.74 -15.81 -3.29
C GLU A 81 0.87 -16.80 -2.49
N SER A 82 0.37 -16.39 -1.32
CA SER A 82 -0.48 -17.23 -0.50
C SER A 82 -1.86 -17.25 -1.15
N ARG A 83 -2.13 -18.35 -1.87
CA ARG A 83 -3.41 -18.61 -2.52
C ARG A 83 -4.62 -18.59 -1.56
N CYS A 84 -4.41 -18.49 -0.25
CA CYS A 84 -5.47 -18.45 0.76
C CYS A 84 -6.10 -17.07 0.99
N MET A 85 -5.50 -15.96 0.50
CA MET A 85 -6.10 -14.61 0.62
C MET A 85 -6.69 -14.10 -0.70
N LEU A 86 -6.49 -14.85 -1.79
CA LEU A 86 -7.19 -14.59 -3.05
C LEU A 86 -8.63 -15.03 -2.83
N MET A 87 -9.57 -14.07 -2.83
CA MET A 87 -11.00 -14.39 -2.93
C MET A 87 -11.16 -15.53 -3.94
N SER A 88 -11.79 -16.63 -3.53
CA SER A 88 -12.13 -17.75 -4.41
C SER A 88 -13.21 -17.31 -5.39
N CYS A 89 -12.86 -16.41 -6.30
CA CYS A 89 -13.72 -15.79 -7.28
C CYS A 89 -13.25 -16.13 -8.69
N CYS A 90 -14.20 -16.16 -9.63
CA CYS A 90 -13.96 -16.48 -11.02
C CYS A 90 -14.36 -15.29 -11.89
N GLY A 91 -13.37 -14.67 -12.53
CA GLY A 91 -13.58 -13.49 -13.36
C GLY A 91 -13.92 -12.24 -12.56
N PHE A 92 -14.14 -11.14 -13.26
CA PHE A 92 -14.47 -9.85 -12.64
C PHE A 92 -15.94 -9.82 -12.22
N TYR A 93 -16.85 -10.07 -13.18
CA TYR A 93 -18.29 -10.28 -12.93
C TYR A 93 -18.64 -11.77 -12.82
N GLY A 94 -17.90 -12.63 -13.51
CA GLY A 94 -18.13 -14.07 -13.47
C GLY A 94 -17.27 -14.85 -14.48
N TYR A 95 -17.57 -16.13 -14.67
CA TYR A 95 -16.83 -16.96 -15.64
C TYR A 95 -16.98 -16.49 -17.10
N GLU A 96 -18.03 -15.72 -17.40
CA GLU A 96 -18.34 -15.23 -18.73
C GLU A 96 -17.25 -14.31 -19.28
N ASP A 97 -16.55 -13.59 -18.40
CA ASP A 97 -15.40 -12.74 -18.75
C ASP A 97 -14.28 -13.49 -19.49
N PHE A 98 -14.24 -14.82 -19.36
CA PHE A 98 -13.26 -15.65 -20.04
C PHE A 98 -13.73 -16.20 -21.39
N THR A 99 -15.02 -16.24 -21.69
CA THR A 99 -15.58 -16.92 -22.87
C THR A 99 -15.04 -16.33 -24.19
N ASP A 100 -14.89 -15.00 -24.26
CA ASP A 100 -14.32 -14.29 -25.43
C ASP A 100 -12.87 -13.83 -25.21
N SER A 101 -12.25 -14.26 -24.11
CA SER A 101 -10.88 -13.87 -23.81
C SER A 101 -9.89 -14.64 -24.70
N THR A 102 -8.73 -14.03 -24.96
CA THR A 102 -7.59 -14.71 -25.61
C THR A 102 -7.17 -16.00 -24.88
N TYR A 103 -7.50 -16.11 -23.59
CA TYR A 103 -7.25 -17.29 -22.77
C TYR A 103 -8.07 -18.50 -23.26
N TYR A 104 -9.38 -18.32 -23.44
CA TYR A 104 -10.27 -19.38 -23.91
C TYR A 104 -10.01 -19.70 -25.37
N LEU A 105 -9.79 -18.70 -26.22
CA LEU A 105 -9.48 -18.92 -27.64
C LEU A 105 -8.21 -19.77 -27.84
N LYS A 106 -7.18 -19.60 -27.00
CA LYS A 106 -5.92 -20.34 -27.12
C LYS A 106 -5.91 -21.70 -26.42
N LYS A 107 -6.65 -21.85 -25.31
CA LYS A 107 -6.60 -23.07 -24.47
C LYS A 107 -7.89 -23.89 -24.48
N GLN A 108 -8.99 -23.36 -25.02
CA GLN A 108 -10.35 -23.94 -24.95
C GLN A 108 -10.75 -24.35 -23.52
N GLN A 109 -10.24 -23.62 -22.53
CA GLN A 109 -10.33 -23.96 -21.10
C GLN A 109 -10.45 -22.68 -20.26
N TYR A 110 -11.08 -22.81 -19.11
CA TYR A 110 -11.23 -21.76 -18.12
C TYR A 110 -10.14 -21.85 -17.04
N PRO A 111 -9.85 -20.76 -16.31
CA PRO A 111 -8.92 -20.79 -15.19
C PRO A 111 -9.34 -21.83 -14.13
N PRO A 112 -8.41 -22.59 -13.55
CA PRO A 112 -8.72 -23.65 -12.58
C PRO A 112 -9.32 -23.11 -11.28
N VAL A 113 -9.28 -21.80 -11.00
CA VAL A 113 -9.97 -21.16 -9.87
C VAL A 113 -11.50 -21.11 -10.06
N CYS A 114 -11.98 -21.16 -11.29
CA CYS A 114 -13.41 -21.24 -11.63
C CYS A 114 -13.98 -22.65 -11.42
N CYS A 115 -13.10 -23.64 -11.33
CA CYS A 115 -13.41 -25.02 -10.98
C CYS A 115 -12.82 -25.32 -9.60
N ALA A 116 -13.30 -26.34 -8.90
CA ALA A 116 -12.71 -26.69 -7.60
C ALA A 116 -11.38 -27.45 -7.75
N ASN A 117 -10.27 -26.73 -8.02
CA ASN A 117 -8.90 -27.27 -8.10
C ASN A 117 -8.64 -28.39 -9.13
N PHE A 118 -9.53 -28.58 -10.11
CA PHE A 118 -9.33 -29.55 -11.19
C PHE A 118 -8.79 -28.87 -12.45
N SER A 119 -7.65 -29.36 -12.93
CA SER A 119 -7.15 -29.12 -14.29
C SER A 119 -7.40 -30.38 -15.14
N PRO A 120 -7.96 -30.27 -16.36
CA PRO A 120 -8.45 -29.08 -17.07
C PRO A 120 -9.90 -28.65 -16.67
N CYS A 121 -10.14 -27.33 -16.62
CA CYS A 121 -11.44 -26.74 -16.28
C CYS A 121 -12.21 -26.38 -17.56
N TRP A 122 -13.32 -27.08 -17.79
CA TRP A 122 -14.22 -26.89 -18.93
C TRP A 122 -15.52 -26.21 -18.49
N LYS A 123 -16.30 -25.69 -19.45
CA LYS A 123 -17.56 -24.96 -19.17
C LYS A 123 -18.54 -25.74 -18.28
N ASN A 124 -18.62 -27.07 -18.46
CA ASN A 124 -19.49 -27.96 -17.67
C ASN A 124 -19.00 -28.25 -16.23
N LYS A 125 -17.76 -27.88 -15.89
CA LYS A 125 -17.16 -28.08 -14.56
C LYS A 125 -17.16 -26.80 -13.71
N ILE A 126 -17.65 -25.68 -14.27
CA ILE A 126 -17.71 -24.40 -13.58
C ILE A 126 -18.72 -24.49 -12.44
N LYS A 127 -18.31 -24.07 -11.24
CA LYS A 127 -19.21 -23.99 -10.10
C LYS A 127 -19.99 -22.67 -10.16
N PRO A 128 -21.33 -22.69 -10.33
CA PRO A 128 -22.13 -21.46 -10.40
C PRO A 128 -22.14 -20.68 -9.07
N GLU A 129 -21.78 -21.33 -7.96
CA GLU A 129 -21.65 -20.70 -6.65
C GLU A 129 -20.44 -19.76 -6.54
N VAL A 130 -19.46 -19.91 -7.44
CA VAL A 130 -18.27 -19.05 -7.47
C VAL A 130 -18.64 -17.72 -8.15
N LYS A 131 -18.85 -16.69 -7.33
CA LYS A 131 -19.14 -15.34 -7.79
C LYS A 131 -17.90 -14.67 -8.42
N GLY A 132 -18.14 -13.63 -9.23
CA GLY A 132 -17.09 -12.72 -9.69
C GLY A 132 -16.40 -11.99 -8.54
N CYS A 133 -15.16 -11.58 -8.77
CA CYS A 133 -14.37 -10.90 -7.75
C CYS A 133 -14.95 -9.54 -7.35
N LEU A 134 -15.65 -8.86 -8.26
CA LEU A 134 -16.29 -7.58 -7.96
C LEU A 134 -17.38 -7.74 -6.89
N ALA A 135 -18.21 -8.78 -6.97
CA ALA A 135 -19.27 -8.99 -5.98
C ALA A 135 -18.70 -9.22 -4.56
N ALA A 136 -17.55 -9.90 -4.46
CA ALA A 136 -16.87 -10.10 -3.19
C ALA A 136 -16.21 -8.80 -2.68
N PHE A 137 -15.65 -8.00 -3.58
CA PHE A 137 -15.12 -6.68 -3.28
C PHE A 137 -16.22 -5.70 -2.83
N GLU A 138 -17.34 -5.64 -3.53
CA GLU A 138 -18.51 -4.83 -3.17
C GLU A 138 -19.10 -5.25 -1.83
N HIS A 139 -19.18 -6.56 -1.56
CA HIS A 139 -19.62 -7.04 -0.25
C HIS A 139 -18.66 -6.60 0.87
N PHE A 140 -17.35 -6.64 0.64
CA PHE A 140 -16.37 -6.09 1.58
C PHE A 140 -16.51 -4.58 1.75
N PHE A 141 -16.67 -3.85 0.65
CA PHE A 141 -16.79 -2.40 0.65
C PHE A 141 -18.09 -1.95 1.32
N SER A 142 -19.23 -2.57 1.04
CA SER A 142 -20.52 -2.28 1.67
C SER A 142 -20.46 -2.52 3.19
N ARG A 143 -19.78 -3.59 3.62
CA ARG A 143 -19.63 -3.90 5.04
C ARG A 143 -18.69 -2.95 5.78
N ASN A 144 -17.61 -2.53 5.11
CA ASN A 144 -16.53 -1.75 5.71
C ASN A 144 -16.49 -0.30 5.21
N ALA A 145 -17.51 0.17 4.50
CA ALA A 145 -17.54 1.49 3.84
C ALA A 145 -17.24 2.61 4.83
N LYS A 146 -17.72 2.47 6.08
CA LYS A 146 -17.48 3.43 7.16
C LYS A 146 -15.99 3.52 7.53
N ILE A 147 -15.30 2.38 7.61
CA ILE A 147 -13.87 2.31 7.95
C ILE A 147 -13.04 2.84 6.78
N VAL A 148 -13.33 2.37 5.56
CA VAL A 148 -12.62 2.81 4.35
C VAL A 148 -12.81 4.30 4.11
N GLY A 149 -14.05 4.80 4.26
CA GLY A 149 -14.36 6.22 4.15
C GLY A 149 -13.67 7.06 5.22
N GLY A 150 -13.60 6.57 6.47
CA GLY A 150 -12.88 7.24 7.56
C GLY A 150 -11.38 7.35 7.29
N VAL A 151 -10.73 6.27 6.83
CA VAL A 151 -9.31 6.28 6.46
C VAL A 151 -9.06 7.25 5.30
N ALA A 152 -9.89 7.22 4.26
CA ALA A 152 -9.74 8.11 3.11
C ALA A 152 -9.87 9.59 3.50
N LEU A 153 -10.87 9.93 4.32
CA LEU A 153 -11.07 11.31 4.79
C LEU A 153 -9.90 11.78 5.67
N GLY A 154 -9.38 10.91 6.54
CA GLY A 154 -8.21 11.20 7.36
C GLY A 154 -6.95 11.49 6.54
N ILE A 155 -6.71 10.68 5.50
CA ILE A 155 -5.57 10.89 4.58
C ILE A 155 -5.73 12.23 3.84
N CYS A 156 -6.90 12.51 3.28
CA CYS A 156 -7.16 13.79 2.60
C CYS A 156 -6.94 15.00 3.51
N ALA A 157 -7.42 14.93 4.77
CA ALA A 157 -7.23 16.00 5.74
C ALA A 157 -5.74 16.21 6.08
N LEU A 158 -4.99 15.12 6.23
CA LEU A 158 -3.56 15.18 6.51
C LEU A 158 -2.76 15.74 5.33
N GLU A 159 -3.09 15.36 4.09
CA GLU A 159 -2.48 15.92 2.88
C GLU A 159 -2.78 17.41 2.72
N LEU A 160 -4.03 17.84 2.94
CA LEU A 160 -4.42 19.26 2.91
C LEU A 160 -3.62 20.06 3.95
N ALA A 161 -3.51 19.56 5.19
CA ALA A 161 -2.74 20.22 6.22
C ALA A 161 -1.25 20.33 5.86
N ALA A 162 -0.65 19.26 5.31
CA ALA A 162 0.73 19.27 4.86
C ALA A 162 0.97 20.28 3.73
N MET A 163 0.04 20.41 2.78
CA MET A 163 0.11 21.41 1.72
C MET A 163 0.06 22.84 2.30
N ILE A 164 -0.84 23.12 3.24
CA ILE A 164 -0.94 24.44 3.89
C ILE A 164 0.35 24.79 4.63
N VAL A 165 0.89 23.87 5.43
CA VAL A 165 2.15 24.10 6.18
C VAL A 165 3.31 24.35 5.23
N SER A 166 3.40 23.60 4.13
CA SER A 166 4.45 23.78 3.12
C SER A 166 4.38 25.17 2.48
N LEU A 167 3.18 25.66 2.16
CA LEU A 167 2.97 27.01 1.61
C LEU A 167 3.34 28.11 2.62
N VAL A 168 2.93 27.97 3.88
CA VAL A 168 3.24 28.95 4.93
C VAL A 168 4.75 29.00 5.18
N LEU A 169 5.42 27.85 5.24
CA LEU A 169 6.88 27.76 5.41
C LEU A 169 7.61 28.41 4.23
N PHE A 170 7.16 28.16 3.00
CA PHE A 170 7.72 28.78 1.80
C PHE A 170 7.59 30.31 1.83
N CYS A 171 6.41 30.83 2.18
CA CYS A 171 6.19 32.28 2.30
C CYS A 171 7.05 32.91 3.40
N HIS A 172 7.22 32.22 4.53
CA HIS A 172 8.04 32.72 5.63
C HIS A 172 9.53 32.81 5.27
N ILE A 173 10.06 31.80 4.57
CA ILE A 173 11.45 31.79 4.09
C ILE A 173 11.66 32.90 3.05
N GLY A 174 10.71 33.08 2.12
CA GLY A 174 10.79 34.12 1.08
C GLY A 174 10.71 35.55 1.63
N ASN A 175 10.04 35.76 2.76
CA ASN A 175 9.93 37.07 3.40
C ASN A 175 11.10 37.38 4.37
N SER A 176 11.99 36.40 4.59
CA SER A 176 13.18 36.53 5.46
C SER A 176 14.49 36.71 4.65
N ALA A 177 14.39 36.81 3.32
CA ALA A 177 15.49 37.12 2.39
C ALA A 177 15.29 38.55 1.84
#